data_AF-A0A972CR76-F1
#
_entry.id   AF-A0A972CR76-F1
#
_cell.length_a   1.000
_cell.length_b   1.000
_cell.length_c   1.000
_cell.angle_alpha   90.00
_cell.angle_beta   90.00
_cell.angle_gamma   90.00
#
_symmetry.space_group_name_H-M   'P 1'
#
loop_
_entity.id
_entity.type
_entity.pdbx_description
1 polymer ?
#
loop_
_entity_poly.entity_id
_entity_poly.type
_entity_poly.pdbx_seq_one_letter_code
_entity_poly.pdbx_strand_id
1 'polypeptide(L)'
;MNPNNVKWVSVSEFYDPEEAYLVIGLLEAAGIPVKVVRESAGELFGLTVGPLAKIDILVPQEHKSEAERLLEGDLNERTSPGG
;
A
#
# COMPACT_ATOMS: atom_id res chain seq x y z
N MET A 1 -4.54 6.10 29.58
CA MET A 1 -4.79 5.96 28.13
C MET A 1 -3.53 6.38 27.43
N ASN A 2 -2.82 5.47 26.77
CA ASN A 2 -1.54 5.73 26.11
C ASN A 2 -1.81 6.40 24.76
N PRO A 3 -1.48 7.69 24.56
CA PRO A 3 -2.00 8.46 23.42
C PRO A 3 -1.30 8.19 22.08
N ASN A 4 -0.50 7.11 21.94
CA ASN A 4 0.42 6.97 20.79
C ASN A 4 0.36 5.61 20.07
N ASN A 5 -0.68 4.79 20.26
CA ASN A 5 -0.87 3.58 19.49
C ASN A 5 -1.55 3.88 18.15
N VAL A 6 -0.84 4.57 17.25
CA VAL A 6 -1.27 4.69 15.85
C VAL A 6 -1.27 3.29 15.26
N LYS A 7 -2.46 2.75 15.01
CA LYS A 7 -2.62 1.43 14.42
C LYS A 7 -2.50 1.55 12.90
N TRP A 8 -1.48 0.90 12.35
CA TRP A 8 -1.26 0.83 10.91
C TRP A 8 -1.99 -0.38 10.33
N VAL A 9 -2.65 -0.19 9.20
CA VAL A 9 -3.44 -1.22 8.51
C VAL A 9 -3.04 -1.28 7.05
N SER A 10 -2.92 -2.49 6.49
CA SER A 10 -2.66 -2.68 5.06
C SER A 10 -3.88 -2.27 4.25
N VAL A 11 -3.66 -1.49 3.19
CA VAL A 11 -4.69 -1.05 2.24
C VAL A 11 -4.46 -1.61 0.85
N SER A 12 -3.22 -1.97 0.51
CA SER A 12 -2.88 -2.59 -0.77
C SER A 12 -1.55 -3.33 -0.69
N GLU A 13 -1.40 -4.33 -1.53
CA GLU A 13 -0.24 -5.19 -1.63
C GLU A 13 0.21 -5.25 -3.11
N PHE A 14 1.50 -5.05 -3.33
CA PHE A 14 2.11 -5.02 -4.66
C PHE A 14 3.29 -5.98 -4.72
N TYR A 15 3.53 -6.55 -5.90
CA TYR A 15 4.74 -7.32 -6.18
C TYR A 15 5.70 -6.52 -7.08
N ASP A 16 5.13 -5.61 -7.88
CA ASP A 16 5.87 -4.69 -8.72
C ASP A 16 6.18 -3.38 -7.97
N PRO A 17 7.46 -3.01 -7.82
CA PRO A 17 7.85 -1.81 -7.09
C PRO A 17 7.38 -0.53 -7.78
N GLU A 18 7.30 -0.53 -9.11
CA GLU A 18 6.83 0.62 -9.89
C GLU A 18 5.37 0.94 -9.58
N GLU A 19 4.49 -0.07 -9.60
CA GLU A 19 3.07 0.09 -9.23
C GLU A 19 2.92 0.53 -7.77
N ALA A 20 3.72 -0.04 -6.87
CA ALA A 20 3.73 0.37 -5.47
C ALA A 20 4.08 1.86 -5.31
N TYR A 21 5.10 2.35 -6.02
CA TYR A 21 5.50 3.76 -5.94
C TYR A 21 4.45 4.73 -6.50
N LEU A 22 3.68 4.33 -7.52
CA LEU A 22 2.56 5.12 -8.01
C LEU A 22 1.50 5.33 -6.91
N VAL A 23 1.12 4.26 -6.23
CA VAL A 23 0.16 4.30 -5.13
C VAL A 23 0.69 5.07 -3.93
N ILE A 24 1.96 4.88 -3.56
CA ILE A 24 2.60 5.66 -2.50
C ILE A 24 2.52 7.16 -2.83
N GLY A 25 2.91 7.54 -4.04
CA GLY A 25 2.88 8.95 -4.47
C GLY A 25 1.47 9.54 -4.44
N LEU A 26 0.46 8.78 -4.86
CA LEU A 26 -0.95 9.20 -4.81
C LEU A 26 -1.41 9.46 -3.38
N LEU A 27 -1.17 8.52 -2.47
CA LEU A 27 -1.58 8.63 -1.06
C LEU A 27 -0.82 9.77 -0.35
N GLU A 28 0.48 9.90 -0.58
CA GLU A 28 1.28 11.00 -0.02
C GLU A 28 0.84 12.36 -0.55
N ALA A 29 0.51 12.47 -1.84
CA ALA A 29 0.00 13.71 -2.44
C ALA A 29 -1.37 14.12 -1.87
N ALA A 30 -2.20 13.14 -1.46
CA ALA A 30 -3.45 13.37 -0.75
C ALA A 30 -3.26 13.71 0.75
N GLY A 31 -2.02 13.77 1.24
CA GLY A 31 -1.71 14.04 2.63
C GLY A 31 -1.91 12.84 3.57
N ILE A 32 -2.00 11.63 3.02
CA ILE A 32 -2.15 10.40 3.80
C ILE A 32 -0.76 9.84 4.16
N PRO A 33 -0.46 9.61 5.44
CA PRO A 33 0.80 8.98 5.84
C PRO A 33 0.86 7.55 5.33
N VAL A 34 1.94 7.19 4.64
CA VAL A 34 2.16 5.84 4.11
C VAL A 34 3.34 5.18 4.80
N LYS A 35 3.21 3.89 5.11
CA LYS A 35 4.29 3.03 5.57
C LYS A 35 4.39 1.83 4.66
N VAL A 36 5.58 1.62 4.11
CA VAL A 36 5.87 0.48 3.23
C VAL A 36 6.53 -0.63 4.05
N VAL A 37 5.98 -1.84 3.99
CA VAL A 37 6.56 -3.04 4.58
C VAL A 37 6.90 -4.00 3.46
N ARG A 38 8.15 -4.44 3.40
CA ARG A 38 8.59 -5.47 2.45
C ARG A 38 8.84 -6.74 3.24
N GLU A 39 8.01 -7.75 3.04
CA GLU A 39 8.27 -9.06 3.62
C GLU A 39 9.41 -9.73 2.85
N SER A 40 10.64 -9.47 3.29
CA SER A 40 11.78 -10.30 2.92
C SER A 40 11.73 -11.56 3.75
N ALA A 41 10.94 -12.56 3.33
CA ALA A 41 10.99 -13.91 3.88
C ALA A 41 12.34 -14.63 3.54
N GLY A 42 13.43 -13.89 3.37
CA GLY A 42 14.75 -14.35 2.93
C GLY A 42 15.78 -14.48 4.05
N GLU A 43 15.52 -13.98 5.26
CA GLU A 43 16.54 -14.00 6.33
C GLU A 43 16.77 -15.39 6.96
N LEU A 44 15.95 -16.41 6.64
CA LEU A 44 16.15 -17.78 7.14
C LEU A 44 16.77 -18.77 6.13
N PHE A 45 16.74 -18.50 4.82
CA PHE A 45 17.10 -19.54 3.84
C PHE A 45 17.96 -19.10 2.64
N GLY A 46 18.64 -17.95 2.68
CA GLY A 46 19.75 -17.67 1.76
C GLY A 46 19.43 -17.75 0.27
N LEU A 47 18.15 -17.65 -0.09
CA LEU A 47 17.66 -17.59 -1.47
C LEU A 47 17.26 -16.14 -1.69
N THR A 48 18.20 -15.44 -2.33
CA THR A 48 18.01 -14.25 -3.18
C THR A 48 16.66 -13.57 -3.01
N VAL A 49 16.63 -12.41 -2.36
CA VAL A 49 15.55 -11.43 -2.47
C VAL A 49 15.40 -11.06 -3.95
N GLY A 50 14.64 -11.86 -4.68
CA GLY A 50 14.30 -11.61 -6.07
C GLY A 50 13.27 -10.47 -6.16
N PRO A 51 12.99 -9.98 -7.39
CA PRO A 51 12.03 -8.91 -7.67
C PRO A 51 10.55 -9.24 -7.33
N LEU A 52 10.30 -10.30 -6.54
CA LEU A 52 8.97 -10.80 -6.16
C LEU A 52 8.66 -10.61 -4.66
N ALA A 53 9.47 -9.83 -3.95
CA ALA A 53 9.22 -9.55 -2.54
C ALA A 53 7.93 -8.72 -2.41
N LYS A 54 6.94 -9.27 -1.72
CA LYS A 54 5.66 -8.60 -1.49
C LYS A 54 5.89 -7.26 -0.77
N ILE A 55 5.29 -6.21 -1.30
CA ILE A 55 5.30 -4.84 -0.81
C ILE A 55 3.91 -4.53 -0.26
N ASP A 56 3.79 -4.52 1.05
CA ASP A 56 2.59 -4.08 1.76
C ASP A 56 2.62 -2.56 1.95
N ILE A 57 1.54 -1.89 1.55
CA ILE A 57 1.31 -0.47 1.77
C ILE A 57 0.32 -0.33 2.92
N LEU A 58 0.79 0.30 4.00
CA LEU A 58 0.01 0.54 5.20
C LEU A 58 -0.25 2.03 5.38
N VAL A 59 -1.41 2.34 5.94
CA VAL A 59 -1.78 3.69 6.37
C VAL A 59 -2.29 3.65 7.82
N PRO A 60 -2.33 4.78 8.55
CA PRO A 60 -3.01 4.82 9.84
C PRO A 60 -4.47 4.41 9.67
N GLN A 61 -5.01 3.66 10.64
CA GLN A 61 -6.39 3.16 10.59
C GLN A 61 -7.42 4.28 10.37
N GLU A 62 -7.14 5.49 10.85
CA GLU A 62 -7.97 6.68 10.65
C GLU A 62 -8.08 7.12 9.19
N HIS A 63 -7.04 6.83 8.38
CA HIS A 63 -6.99 7.15 6.95
C HIS A 63 -7.35 5.97 6.05
N LYS A 64 -7.64 4.77 6.61
CA LYS A 64 -7.94 3.56 5.84
C LYS A 64 -9.02 3.80 4.79
N SER A 65 -10.17 4.33 5.22
CA SER A 65 -11.32 4.53 4.32
C SER A 65 -11.06 5.59 3.24
N GLU A 66 -10.25 6.60 3.54
CA GLU A 66 -9.88 7.62 2.54
C GLU A 66 -8.88 7.04 1.53
N ALA A 67 -7.89 6.29 2.01
CA ALA A 67 -6.93 5.60 1.16
C ALA A 67 -7.64 4.61 0.23
N GLU A 68 -8.55 3.78 0.75
CA GLU A 68 -9.35 2.84 -0.07
C GLU A 68 -10.13 3.58 -1.16
N ARG A 69 -10.79 4.70 -0.83
CA ARG A 69 -11.54 5.50 -1.82
C ARG A 69 -10.66 6.10 -2.91
N LEU A 70 -9.47 6.59 -2.56
CA LEU A 70 -8.53 7.13 -3.55
C LEU A 70 -8.05 6.04 -4.52
N LEU A 71 -7.80 4.84 -3.99
CA LEU A 71 -7.35 3.70 -4.79
C LEU A 71 -8.47 3.12 -5.65
N GLU A 72 -9.71 3.06 -5.15
CA GLU A 72 -10.89 2.69 -5.93
C GLU A 72 -11.23 3.74 -7.00
N GLY A 73 -11.01 5.02 -6.71
CA GLY A 73 -11.27 6.14 -7.62
C GLY A 73 -10.39 6.12 -8.87
N ASP A 74 -9.11 5.73 -8.73
CA ASP A 74 -8.18 5.57 -9.86
C ASP A 74 -8.53 4.34 -10.73
N LEU A 75 -9.02 3.26 -10.11
CA LEU A 75 -9.37 2.02 -10.80
C LEU A 75 -10.69 2.10 -11.60
N ASN A 76 -11.60 2.99 -11.23
CA ASN A 76 -12.92 3.07 -11.87
C ASN A 76 -12.92 3.77 -13.26
N GLU A 77 -11.80 4.36 -13.70
CA GLU A 77 -11.67 4.86 -15.08
C GLU A 77 -11.28 3.76 -16.10
N ARG A 78 -10.89 2.55 -15.67
CA ARG A 78 -10.56 1.44 -16.59
C ARG A 78 -11.64 0.36 -16.69
N THR A 79 -12.68 0.43 -15.85
CA THR A 79 -13.85 -0.47 -15.92
C THR A 79 -15.14 0.30 -16.20
N SER A 80 -15.15 1.07 -17.29
CA SER A 80 -16.39 1.28 -18.03
C SER A 80 -16.48 0.24 -19.15
N PRO A 81 -17.10 -0.95 -18.96
CA PRO A 81 -17.79 -1.56 -20.08
C PRO A 81 -18.97 -0.65 -20.42
N GLY A 82 -19.12 -0.34 -21.71
CA GLY A 82 -20.09 0.62 -22.23
C GLY A 82 -21.53 0.38 -21.79
N GLY A 83 -22.32 1.46 -21.87
CA GLY A 83 -23.76 1.43 -21.67
C GLY A 83 -24.53 0.71 -22.78
#